data_AF-A0A4Q8UII1-F1
#
_entry.id   AF-A0A4Q8UII1-F1
#
_cell.length_a   1.000
_cell.length_b   1.000
_cell.length_c   1.000
_cell.angle_alpha   90.00
_cell.angle_beta   90.00
_cell.angle_gamma   90.00
#
_symmetry.space_group_name_H-M   'P 1'
#
loop_
_entity.id
_entity.type
_entity.pdbx_description
1 polymer ?
#
loop_
_entity_poly.entity_id
_entity_poly.type
_entity_poly.pdbx_seq_one_letter_code
_entity_poly.pdbx_strand_id
1 'polypeptide(L)'
;MLMTAMLKQRGHNVVIAENGKVAVEQIQAHDIDVVLMDMMMPELNGIEATQAIRALGDFDSVPIIALTANVSLQDRQACTDAGMNDFLTKPLSGSALDNALVKWTRAN
;
A
#
# COMPACT_ATOMS: atom_id res chain seq x y z
N MET A 1 4.85 5.94 11.59
CA MET A 1 5.80 7.03 11.89
C MET A 1 7.19 6.82 11.30
N LEU A 2 7.92 5.73 11.59
CA LEU A 2 9.29 5.55 11.07
C LEU A 2 9.36 5.52 9.52
N MET A 3 8.48 4.74 8.89
CA MET A 3 8.42 4.63 7.43
C MET A 3 8.14 5.98 6.75
N THR A 4 7.19 6.75 7.29
CA THR A 4 6.87 8.10 6.81
C THR A 4 8.10 9.01 6.85
N ALA A 5 8.85 9.00 7.96
CA ALA A 5 10.04 9.83 8.10
C ALA A 5 11.12 9.45 7.08
N MET A 6 11.36 8.15 6.88
CA MET A 6 12.32 7.66 5.88
C MET A 6 11.92 8.05 4.46
N LEU A 7 10.65 7.90 4.09
CA LEU A 7 10.15 8.26 2.76
C LEU A 7 10.26 9.77 2.51
N LYS A 8 9.88 10.60 3.50
CA LYS A 8 10.04 12.06 3.40
C LYS A 8 11.50 12.48 3.29
N GLN A 9 12.40 11.86 4.05
CA GLN A 9 13.84 12.15 3.96
C GLN A 9 14.42 11.79 2.58
N ARG A 10 13.84 10.80 1.90
CA ARG A 10 14.19 10.39 0.54
C ARG A 10 13.52 11.25 -0.55
N GLY A 11 12.79 12.29 -0.18
CA GLY A 11 12.18 13.25 -1.11
C GLY A 11 10.80 12.86 -1.62
N HIS A 12 10.18 11.80 -1.08
CA HIS A 12 8.82 11.42 -1.46
C HIS A 12 7.77 12.29 -0.75
N ASN A 13 6.69 12.58 -1.48
CA ASN A 13 5.47 13.11 -0.89
C ASN A 13 4.71 11.95 -0.24
N VAL A 14 4.42 12.08 1.06
CA VAL A 14 3.77 11.02 1.83
C VAL A 14 2.47 11.51 2.40
N VAL A 15 1.38 10.90 1.94
CA VAL A 15 0.04 11.00 2.52
C VAL A 15 -0.14 9.83 3.49
N ILE A 16 -0.68 10.10 4.68
CA ILE A 16 -0.89 9.07 5.71
C ILE A 16 -2.39 8.82 5.81
N ALA A 17 -2.78 7.55 5.77
CA ALA A 17 -4.10 7.08 6.14
C ALA A 17 -4.00 6.26 7.44
N GLU A 18 -4.83 6.61 8.43
CA GLU A 18 -4.81 5.94 9.75
C GLU A 18 -5.66 4.67 9.79
N ASN A 19 -6.51 4.46 8.78
CA ASN A 19 -7.31 3.26 8.58
C ASN A 19 -7.72 3.13 7.10
N GLY A 20 -8.36 2.00 6.77
CA GLY A 20 -8.79 1.72 5.40
C GLY A 20 -9.81 2.72 4.82
N LYS A 21 -10.69 3.28 5.65
CA LYS A 21 -11.65 4.32 5.19
C LYS A 21 -10.92 5.59 4.76
N VAL A 22 -9.99 6.07 5.59
CA VAL A 22 -9.17 7.23 5.26
C VAL A 22 -8.34 6.95 4.00
N ALA A 23 -7.85 5.72 3.80
CA ALA A 23 -7.10 5.37 2.59
C ALA A 23 -7.95 5.55 1.31
N VAL A 24 -9.22 5.14 1.35
CA VAL A 24 -10.18 5.32 0.24
C VAL A 24 -10.47 6.80 -0.02
N GLU A 25 -10.56 7.62 1.02
CA GLU A 25 -10.75 9.08 0.88
C GLU A 25 -9.50 9.77 0.30
N GLN A 26 -8.31 9.39 0.78
CA GLN A 26 -7.04 10.00 0.37
C GLN A 26 -6.67 9.69 -1.08
N ILE A 27 -6.94 8.47 -1.57
CA ILE A 27 -6.63 8.13 -2.97
C ILE A 27 -7.49 8.91 -3.96
N GLN A 28 -8.69 9.33 -3.56
CA GLN A 28 -9.56 10.19 -4.39
C GLN A 28 -9.15 11.66 -4.34
N ALA A 29 -8.51 12.10 -3.25
CA ALA A 29 -8.13 13.50 -3.04
C ALA A 29 -6.74 13.85 -3.61
N HIS A 30 -5.93 12.84 -3.96
CA HIS A 30 -4.53 13.02 -4.34
C HIS A 30 -4.15 12.12 -5.52
N ASP A 31 -3.23 12.60 -6.36
CA ASP A 31 -2.58 11.76 -7.37
C ASP A 31 -1.54 10.87 -6.68
N ILE A 32 -1.91 9.62 -6.42
CA ILE A 32 -1.07 8.64 -5.71
C ILE A 32 -0.35 7.74 -6.71
N ASP A 33 0.99 7.76 -6.70
CA ASP A 33 1.83 6.89 -7.53
C ASP A 33 1.90 5.44 -7.02
N VAL A 34 1.80 5.25 -5.71
CA VAL A 34 1.89 3.94 -5.05
C VAL A 34 1.23 3.97 -3.68
N VAL A 35 0.54 2.89 -3.32
CA VAL A 35 -0.04 2.69 -1.99
C VAL A 35 0.74 1.60 -1.25
N LEU A 36 1.19 1.91 -0.04
CA LEU A 36 1.71 0.92 0.90
C LEU A 36 0.60 0.59 1.91
N MET A 37 -0.05 -0.55 1.75
CA MET A 37 -1.25 -0.91 2.51
C MET A 37 -0.90 -1.85 3.68
N ASP A 38 -1.17 -1.42 4.91
CA ASP A 38 -1.00 -2.31 6.06
C ASP A 38 -2.11 -3.36 6.11
N MET A 39 -1.73 -4.64 6.21
CA MET A 39 -2.71 -5.73 6.35
C MET A 39 -3.34 -5.77 7.75
N MET A 40 -2.63 -5.25 8.75
CA MET A 40 -3.04 -5.28 10.15
C MET A 40 -3.45 -3.86 10.57
N MET A 41 -4.72 -3.51 10.35
CA MET A 41 -5.33 -2.25 10.79
C MET A 41 -6.54 -2.50 11.69
N PRO A 42 -6.83 -1.61 12.67
CA PRO A 42 -8.11 -1.62 13.37
C PRO A 42 -9.25 -1.18 12.43
N GLU A 43 -10.45 -1.65 12.71
CA GLU A 43 -11.73 -1.33 12.02
C GLU A 43 -11.89 -1.93 10.61
N LEU A 44 -11.06 -1.53 9.64
CA LEU A 44 -11.12 -2.03 8.25
C LEU A 44 -9.76 -2.63 7.87
N ASN A 45 -9.74 -3.90 7.49
CA ASN A 45 -8.48 -4.56 7.16
C ASN A 45 -7.95 -4.11 5.78
N GLY A 46 -6.66 -4.34 5.50
CA GLY A 46 -6.04 -3.91 4.24
C GLY A 46 -6.69 -4.51 2.98
N ILE A 47 -7.33 -5.68 3.10
CA ILE A 47 -8.05 -6.34 1.99
C ILE A 47 -9.29 -5.54 1.62
N GLU A 48 -10.15 -5.25 2.61
CA GLU A 48 -11.38 -4.49 2.42
C GLU A 48 -11.08 -3.07 1.89
N ALA A 49 -10.01 -2.43 2.39
CA ALA A 49 -9.55 -1.14 1.88
C ALA A 49 -9.17 -1.23 0.40
N THR A 50 -8.43 -2.27 0.02
CA THR A 50 -8.01 -2.48 -1.37
C THR A 50 -9.22 -2.73 -2.27
N GLN A 51 -10.15 -3.59 -1.85
CA GLN A 51 -11.38 -3.86 -2.59
C GLN A 51 -12.22 -2.60 -2.80
N ALA A 52 -12.34 -1.76 -1.76
CA ALA A 52 -13.05 -0.49 -1.85
C ALA A 52 -12.37 0.48 -2.82
N ILE A 53 -11.04 0.56 -2.81
CA ILE A 53 -10.27 1.37 -3.78
C ILE A 53 -10.49 0.87 -5.21
N ARG A 54 -10.41 -0.44 -5.45
CA ARG A 54 -10.64 -1.04 -6.78
C ARG A 54 -12.07 -0.85 -7.27
N ALA A 55 -13.05 -0.88 -6.37
CA ALA A 55 -14.46 -0.65 -6.71
C ALA A 55 -14.74 0.79 -7.23
N LEU A 56 -13.83 1.75 -7.03
CA LEU A 56 -13.96 3.10 -7.59
C LEU A 56 -13.69 3.14 -9.10
N GLY A 57 -13.06 2.11 -9.69
CA GLY A 57 -12.83 1.97 -11.13
C GLY A 57 -11.69 2.82 -11.72
N ASP A 58 -11.41 4.00 -11.16
CA ASP A 58 -10.39 4.92 -11.70
C ASP A 58 -8.95 4.62 -11.21
N PHE A 59 -8.81 3.74 -10.21
CA PHE A 59 -7.53 3.51 -9.52
C PHE A 59 -6.89 2.15 -9.81
N ASP A 60 -7.40 1.37 -10.76
CA ASP A 60 -6.86 0.03 -11.10
C ASP A 60 -5.38 0.04 -11.52
N SER A 61 -4.92 1.18 -12.05
CA SER A 61 -3.52 1.37 -12.44
C SER A 61 -2.59 1.71 -11.28
N VAL A 62 -3.13 2.17 -10.14
CA VAL A 62 -2.34 2.52 -8.96
C VAL A 62 -1.86 1.23 -8.28
N PRO A 63 -0.54 1.01 -8.16
CA PRO A 63 0.00 -0.15 -7.48
C PRO A 63 -0.32 -0.11 -5.98
N ILE A 64 -0.89 -1.20 -5.47
CA ILE A 64 -1.14 -1.39 -4.04
C ILE A 64 -0.23 -2.52 -3.54
N ILE A 65 0.68 -2.19 -2.64
CA ILE A 65 1.68 -3.10 -2.08
C ILE A 65 1.30 -3.43 -0.63
N ALA A 66 1.03 -4.69 -0.34
CA ALA A 66 0.67 -5.15 1.00
C ALA A 66 1.88 -5.09 1.95
N LEU A 67 1.68 -4.63 3.17
CA LEU A 67 2.64 -4.72 4.26
C LEU A 67 2.14 -5.72 5.29
N THR A 68 2.76 -6.89 5.37
CA THR A 68 2.30 -7.99 6.22
C THR A 68 3.38 -8.45 7.20
N ALA A 69 2.98 -8.93 8.38
CA ALA A 69 3.88 -9.58 9.33
C ALA A 69 4.12 -11.07 9.01
N ASN A 70 3.25 -11.69 8.21
CA ASN A 70 3.35 -13.09 7.83
C ASN A 70 3.00 -13.29 6.35
N VAL A 71 3.66 -14.23 5.69
CA VAL A 71 3.41 -14.51 4.28
C VAL A 71 2.97 -15.95 4.09
N SER A 72 1.85 -16.31 4.70
CA SER A 72 1.24 -17.59 4.36
C SER A 72 0.75 -17.55 2.90
N LEU A 73 0.68 -18.72 2.24
CA LEU A 73 0.14 -18.81 0.88
C LEU A 73 -1.32 -18.33 0.81
N GLN A 74 -2.09 -18.54 1.88
CA GLN A 74 -3.47 -18.05 1.99
C GLN A 74 -3.51 -16.52 2.03
N ASP A 75 -2.62 -15.88 2.77
CA ASP A 75 -2.54 -14.41 2.82
C ASP A 75 -2.19 -13.84 1.43
N ARG A 76 -1.26 -14.49 0.71
CA ARG A 76 -0.91 -14.06 -0.66
C ARG A 76 -2.09 -14.13 -1.60
N GLN A 77 -2.81 -15.25 -1.59
CA GLN A 77 -3.95 -15.42 -2.48
C GLN A 77 -5.04 -14.39 -2.17
N ALA A 78 -5.34 -14.17 -0.90
CA ALA A 78 -6.32 -13.17 -0.49
C ALA A 78 -5.92 -11.74 -0.91
N CYS A 79 -4.64 -11.38 -0.80
CA CYS A 79 -4.12 -10.10 -1.28
C CYS A 79 -4.26 -9.96 -2.81
N THR A 80 -3.91 -11.01 -3.56
CA THR A 80 -4.03 -11.01 -5.02
C THR A 80 -5.48 -10.92 -5.47
N ASP A 81 -6.38 -11.67 -4.84
CA ASP A 81 -7.82 -11.65 -5.14
C ASP A 81 -8.45 -10.30 -4.79
N ALA A 82 -7.90 -9.58 -3.80
CA ALA A 82 -8.30 -8.22 -3.47
C ALA A 82 -7.83 -7.16 -4.49
N GLY A 83 -6.91 -7.51 -5.39
CA GLY A 83 -6.33 -6.61 -6.38
C GLY A 83 -5.03 -5.92 -5.94
N MET A 84 -4.30 -6.48 -4.97
CA MET A 84 -2.96 -6.01 -4.60
C MET A 84 -1.90 -6.53 -5.59
N ASN A 85 -0.88 -5.71 -5.84
CA ASN A 85 0.13 -5.94 -6.88
C ASN A 85 1.39 -6.64 -6.36
N ASP A 86 1.73 -6.43 -5.08
CA ASP A 86 2.92 -7.00 -4.45
C ASP A 86 2.75 -7.03 -2.93
N PHE A 87 3.71 -7.62 -2.22
CA PHE A 87 3.73 -7.63 -0.76
C PHE A 87 5.16 -7.48 -0.22
N LEU A 88 5.26 -6.88 0.95
CA LEU A 88 6.49 -6.73 1.71
C LEU A 88 6.29 -7.21 3.14
N THR A 89 7.30 -7.89 3.66
CA THR A 89 7.27 -8.44 5.02
C THR A 89 7.82 -7.46 6.04
N LYS A 90 7.14 -7.40 7.19
CA LYS A 90 7.65 -6.75 8.39
C LYS A 90 8.56 -7.73 9.18
N PRO A 91 9.69 -7.27 9.74
CA PRO A 91 10.19 -5.90 9.71
C PRO A 91 10.73 -5.53 8.31
N LEU A 92 10.32 -4.37 7.82
CA LEU A 92 10.67 -3.90 6.48
C LEU A 92 12.07 -3.30 6.49
N SER A 93 12.97 -3.80 5.64
CA SER A 93 14.28 -3.17 5.42
C SER A 93 14.15 -1.96 4.48
N GLY A 94 15.02 -0.97 4.68
CA GLY A 94 15.06 0.21 3.80
C GLY A 94 15.29 -0.17 2.32
N SER A 95 16.11 -1.20 2.06
CA SER A 95 16.39 -1.70 0.71
C SER A 95 15.21 -2.43 0.07
N ALA A 96 14.45 -3.22 0.84
CA ALA A 96 13.25 -3.87 0.32
C ALA A 96 12.18 -2.83 -0.07
N LEU A 97 12.03 -1.79 0.75
CA LEU A 97 11.15 -0.66 0.44
C LEU A 97 11.61 0.06 -0.83
N ASP A 98 12.89 0.40 -0.95
CA ASP A 98 13.43 1.09 -2.13
C ASP A 98 13.24 0.29 -3.41
N ASN A 99 13.53 -1.01 -3.37
CA ASN A 99 13.34 -1.89 -4.53
C ASN A 99 11.88 -1.96 -4.96
N ALA A 100 10.95 -2.02 -4.01
CA ALA A 100 9.53 -2.05 -4.28
C ALA A 100 9.05 -0.72 -4.88
N LEU A 101 9.50 0.41 -4.35
CA LEU A 101 9.20 1.73 -4.90
C LEU A 101 9.73 1.84 -6.32
N VAL A 102 11.01 1.57 -6.57
CA VAL A 102 11.60 1.60 -7.93
C VAL A 102 10.86 0.69 -8.91
N LYS A 103 10.39 -0.47 -8.46
CA LYS A 103 9.64 -1.41 -9.29
C LYS A 103 8.25 -0.88 -9.66
N TRP A 104 7.56 -0.22 -8.73
CA TRP A 104 6.13 0.09 -8.87
C TRP A 104 5.82 1.57 -9.13
N THR A 105 6.65 2.50 -8.67
CA THR A 105 6.57 3.90 -9.09
C THR A 105 7.23 4.00 -10.46
N ARG A 106 6.44 4.30 -11.50
CA ARG A 106 6.98 4.58 -12.82
C ARG A 106 7.88 5.81 -12.72
N ALA A 107 9.07 5.75 -13.30
CA ALA A 107 9.81 6.95 -13.64
C ALA A 107 8.99 7.68 -14.71
N ASN A 108 8.32 8.78 -14.32
CA ASN A 108 7.83 9.76 -15.28
C ASN A 108 9.01 10.34 -16.06
#